data_AF-A0A7X8UWW8-F1
#
_entry.id   AF-A0A7X8UWW8-F1
#
_cell.length_a   1.000
_cell.length_b   1.000
_cell.length_c   1.000
_cell.angle_alpha   90.00
_cell.angle_beta   90.00
_cell.angle_gamma   90.00
#
_symmetry.space_group_name_H-M   'P 1'
#
loop_
_entity.id
_entity.type
_entity.pdbx_description
1 polymer ?
#
loop_
_entity_poly.entity_id
_entity_poly.type
_entity_poly.pdbx_seq_one_letter_code
_entity_poly.pdbx_strand_id
1 'polypeptide(L)'
;MRNMVCVMVLIFGLSCGTADAQDRGGRSGRASRAPQREDGPPGFPGQGGMRPPSFPIVSNLDTNGDGILDSDEIAKAAEVLRKLDRNGDGKLTEDEYLPFPPGRPGAFEEQENQRGDAPDGRRRSARGVRGGPPNAEAGARPSDFESSPLAKDDAEQKILDVLEDMNKAGRNMMSVPHDDGRFLRMLAESVAPENVVEIGTSQGYSAIWLCLALRTFGGKLTTFEVDAERAALARKNFKRAGVESLVTLIEGDAHEEIGKLKDPIDLLFIDADKEGYRDYLEKLLPLLRPGGLIVAHNMNLQQADPRYVKAITTNPKLETLFIHVGQSGIGMTLKKR
;
A
#
# COMPACT_ATOMS: atom_id res chain seq x y z
N MET A 1 -11.15 -50.24 6.65
CA MET A 1 -11.41 -49.68 5.30
C MET A 1 -10.20 -48.82 4.93
N ARG A 2 -9.72 -48.87 3.68
CA ARG A 2 -8.59 -48.06 3.20
C ARG A 2 -9.14 -46.90 2.36
N ASN A 3 -8.91 -45.66 2.77
CA ASN A 3 -9.19 -44.50 1.92
C ASN A 3 -8.02 -44.25 0.98
N MET A 4 -8.34 -43.92 -0.27
CA MET A 4 -7.43 -43.94 -1.40
C MET A 4 -7.13 -42.50 -1.84
N VAL A 5 -5.93 -42.00 -1.53
CA VAL A 5 -5.50 -40.67 -1.99
C VAL A 5 -5.11 -40.76 -3.46
N CYS A 6 -5.89 -40.11 -4.33
CA CYS A 6 -5.64 -40.09 -5.77
C CYS A 6 -4.60 -39.01 -6.11
N VAL A 7 -3.35 -39.42 -6.33
CA VAL A 7 -2.26 -38.50 -6.69
C VAL A 7 -2.30 -38.22 -8.20
N MET A 8 -2.84 -37.07 -8.58
CA MET A 8 -2.90 -36.62 -9.98
C MET A 8 -1.58 -35.94 -10.38
N VAL A 9 -0.66 -36.71 -10.95
CA VAL A 9 0.64 -36.21 -11.43
C VAL A 9 0.50 -35.56 -12.82
N LEU A 10 0.62 -34.24 -12.89
CA LEU A 10 0.73 -33.50 -14.15
C LEU A 10 2.19 -33.46 -14.61
N ILE A 11 2.51 -34.28 -15.61
CA ILE A 11 3.85 -34.33 -16.24
C ILE A 11 3.91 -33.32 -17.39
N PHE A 12 4.59 -32.19 -17.18
CA PHE A 12 5.03 -31.33 -18.29
C PHE A 12 6.39 -31.79 -18.79
N GLY A 13 6.44 -32.33 -20.00
CA GLY A 13 7.69 -32.65 -20.68
C GLY A 13 8.33 -31.39 -21.26
N LEU A 14 9.57 -31.08 -20.83
CA LEU A 14 10.37 -30.00 -21.41
C LEU A 14 11.53 -30.61 -22.21
N SER A 15 11.62 -30.27 -23.50
CA SER A 15 12.69 -30.78 -24.37
C SER A 15 14.00 -30.03 -24.12
N CYS A 16 15.12 -30.75 -24.06
CA CYS A 16 16.43 -30.16 -23.81
C CYS A 16 17.06 -29.63 -25.10
N GLY A 17 17.23 -28.31 -25.21
CA GLY A 17 18.01 -27.67 -26.27
C GLY A 17 19.44 -27.42 -25.81
N THR A 18 20.41 -28.10 -26.43
CA THR A 18 21.84 -27.85 -26.22
C THR A 18 22.29 -26.62 -26.99
N ALA A 19 23.06 -25.73 -26.35
CA ALA A 19 23.76 -24.63 -27.00
C ALA A 19 25.25 -24.65 -26.59
N ASP A 20 26.14 -24.60 -27.58
CA ASP A 20 27.58 -24.75 -27.37
C ASP A 20 28.22 -23.53 -26.70
N ALA A 21 29.29 -23.79 -25.94
CA ALA A 21 30.16 -22.76 -25.39
C ALA A 21 31.40 -22.56 -26.28
N GLN A 22 31.81 -21.30 -26.49
CA GLN A 22 33.12 -20.97 -27.03
C GLN A 22 33.85 -19.96 -26.14
N ASP A 23 35.10 -20.27 -25.84
CA ASP A 23 36.04 -19.47 -25.05
C ASP A 23 36.75 -18.40 -25.90
N ARG A 24 37.12 -17.27 -25.26
CA ARG A 24 38.46 -16.68 -25.36
C ARG A 24 38.73 -15.62 -24.29
N GLY A 25 39.64 -15.95 -23.37
CA GLY A 25 40.10 -15.09 -22.28
C GLY A 25 40.93 -13.84 -22.64
N GLY A 26 41.40 -13.16 -21.59
CA GLY A 26 42.30 -12.00 -21.65
C GLY A 26 42.43 -11.30 -20.28
N ARG A 27 43.64 -10.91 -19.85
CA ARG A 27 43.89 -10.26 -18.55
C ARG A 27 45.10 -9.30 -18.61
N SER A 28 45.22 -8.42 -17.59
CA SER A 28 46.23 -7.34 -17.39
C SER A 28 45.97 -6.04 -18.18
N GLY A 29 46.39 -4.84 -17.72
CA GLY A 29 47.07 -4.50 -16.46
C GLY A 29 47.16 -2.97 -16.18
N ARG A 30 47.47 -2.60 -14.92
CA ARG A 30 47.70 -1.23 -14.39
C ARG A 30 48.81 -0.45 -15.15
N ALA A 31 48.91 0.89 -15.17
CA ALA A 31 48.09 2.06 -14.73
C ALA A 31 48.69 3.35 -15.41
N SER A 32 48.68 4.63 -14.97
CA SER A 32 48.41 5.34 -13.69
C SER A 32 48.33 6.88 -13.86
N ARG A 33 48.20 7.63 -12.74
CA ARG A 33 48.26 9.11 -12.54
C ARG A 33 47.01 9.96 -12.83
N ALA A 34 46.94 11.06 -12.06
CA ALA A 34 45.97 12.16 -11.97
C ALA A 34 46.76 13.38 -11.38
N PRO A 35 46.20 14.59 -11.07
CA PRO A 35 44.79 15.02 -11.08
C PRO A 35 44.52 16.46 -11.65
N GLN A 36 43.28 16.96 -11.45
CA GLN A 36 42.78 18.34 -11.67
C GLN A 36 42.50 18.74 -13.14
N ARG A 37 41.44 19.50 -13.48
CA ARG A 37 40.33 20.04 -12.65
C ARG A 37 39.03 20.22 -13.47
N GLU A 38 37.95 20.51 -12.76
CA GLU A 38 36.55 20.75 -13.18
C GLU A 38 36.30 21.29 -14.61
N ASP A 39 35.48 20.55 -15.37
CA ASP A 39 34.56 21.05 -16.39
C ASP A 39 33.21 20.32 -16.19
N GLY A 40 32.08 20.96 -16.55
CA GLY A 40 30.73 20.42 -16.31
C GLY A 40 30.38 19.21 -17.21
N PRO A 41 29.41 18.36 -16.80
CA PRO A 41 28.98 17.22 -17.61
C PRO A 41 28.36 17.69 -18.94
N PRO A 42 28.81 17.16 -20.11
CA PRO A 42 28.23 17.53 -21.40
C PRO A 42 26.76 17.14 -21.53
N GLY A 43 25.97 17.95 -22.25
CA GLY A 43 24.57 17.66 -22.51
C GLY A 43 24.37 16.37 -23.33
N PHE A 44 23.44 15.52 -22.90
CA PHE A 44 23.11 14.26 -23.57
C PHE A 44 22.14 14.48 -24.75
N PRO A 45 22.49 14.06 -25.98
CA PRO A 45 21.57 14.11 -27.10
C PRO A 45 20.51 13.01 -26.99
N GLY A 46 19.24 13.42 -26.94
CA GLY A 46 18.00 12.64 -27.02
C GLY A 46 18.05 11.10 -27.04
N GLN A 47 17.62 10.49 -25.94
CA GLN A 47 16.93 9.18 -25.95
C GLN A 47 15.61 9.29 -25.20
N GLY A 48 14.55 8.73 -25.78
CA GLY A 48 13.17 8.85 -25.28
C GLY A 48 12.88 7.99 -24.06
N GLY A 49 13.31 8.44 -22.88
CA GLY A 49 12.92 7.85 -21.61
C GLY A 49 11.44 8.08 -21.29
N MET A 50 10.78 7.07 -20.71
CA MET A 50 9.44 7.21 -20.14
C MET A 50 9.48 8.29 -19.04
N ARG A 51 8.65 9.33 -19.14
CA ARG A 51 8.59 10.39 -18.12
C ARG A 51 8.20 9.78 -16.76
N PRO A 52 8.84 10.17 -15.64
CA PRO A 52 8.26 9.90 -14.32
C PRO A 52 6.90 10.61 -14.21
N PRO A 53 5.95 10.10 -13.41
CA PRO A 53 4.68 10.78 -13.18
C PRO A 53 4.93 12.09 -12.42
N SER A 54 4.94 13.21 -13.13
CA SER A 54 5.05 14.53 -12.51
C SER A 54 3.76 14.83 -11.73
N PHE A 55 3.90 15.09 -10.43
CA PHE A 55 2.78 15.49 -9.58
C PHE A 55 2.11 16.73 -10.21
N PRO A 56 0.78 16.74 -10.48
CA PRO A 56 0.20 17.77 -11.35
C PRO A 56 0.41 19.23 -10.90
N ILE A 57 0.57 19.48 -9.60
CA ILE A 57 0.94 20.81 -9.10
C ILE A 57 2.37 21.22 -9.51
N VAL A 58 3.31 20.28 -9.59
CA VAL A 58 4.66 20.48 -10.14
C VAL A 58 4.59 20.69 -11.65
N SER A 59 3.73 19.93 -12.35
CA SER A 59 3.47 20.10 -13.80
C SER A 59 2.85 21.44 -14.20
N ASN A 60 2.43 22.28 -13.24
CA ASN A 60 2.02 23.67 -13.49
C ASN A 60 3.14 24.67 -13.19
N LEU A 61 4.10 24.31 -12.33
CA LEU A 61 5.26 25.13 -11.96
C LEU A 61 6.39 25.01 -12.99
N ASP A 62 6.64 23.78 -13.45
CA ASP A 62 7.50 23.43 -14.58
C ASP A 62 6.88 24.02 -15.85
N THR A 63 7.32 25.24 -16.17
CA THR A 63 6.76 26.09 -17.23
C THR A 63 7.47 25.80 -18.56
N ASN A 64 8.74 25.38 -18.49
CA ASN A 64 9.54 25.02 -19.65
C ASN A 64 9.30 23.56 -20.13
N GLY A 65 8.91 22.65 -19.23
CA GLY A 65 8.53 21.27 -19.51
C GLY A 65 9.66 20.24 -19.52
N ASP A 66 10.83 20.57 -18.95
CA ASP A 66 12.00 19.68 -18.86
C ASP A 66 12.03 18.79 -17.60
N GLY A 67 11.18 19.08 -16.61
CA GLY A 67 11.07 18.34 -15.35
C GLY A 67 11.97 18.83 -14.21
N ILE A 68 12.65 19.97 -14.35
CA ILE A 68 13.55 20.56 -13.36
C ILE A 68 13.10 21.99 -13.02
N LEU A 69 12.49 22.18 -11.84
CA LEU A 69 12.14 23.52 -11.35
C LEU A 69 13.39 24.37 -11.12
N ASP A 70 13.61 25.36 -11.98
CA ASP A 70 14.73 26.29 -11.87
C ASP A 70 14.48 27.44 -10.89
N SER A 71 15.48 28.31 -10.67
CA SER A 71 15.36 29.45 -9.75
C SER A 71 14.29 30.47 -10.15
N ASP A 72 14.04 30.57 -11.45
CA ASP A 72 13.16 31.53 -12.09
C ASP A 72 11.69 31.04 -12.06
N GLU A 73 11.46 29.73 -12.19
CA GLU A 73 10.18 29.06 -11.99
C GLU A 73 9.80 29.02 -10.51
N ILE A 74 10.74 28.71 -9.61
CA ILE A 74 10.55 28.80 -8.16
C ILE A 74 10.18 30.23 -7.74
N ALA A 75 10.83 31.26 -8.33
CA ALA A 75 10.48 32.66 -8.07
C ALA A 75 9.06 33.03 -8.54
N LYS A 76 8.57 32.42 -9.62
CA LYS A 76 7.22 32.64 -10.19
C LYS A 76 6.13 31.78 -9.54
N ALA A 77 6.51 30.78 -8.72
CA ALA A 77 5.60 29.80 -8.15
C ALA A 77 4.37 30.40 -7.45
N ALA A 78 4.54 31.50 -6.70
CA ALA A 78 3.45 32.18 -6.02
C ALA A 78 2.40 32.79 -6.99
N GLU A 79 2.78 33.17 -8.21
CA GLU A 79 1.86 33.65 -9.23
C GLU A 79 1.20 32.52 -10.01
N VAL A 80 1.88 31.39 -10.17
CA VAL A 80 1.34 30.17 -10.80
C VAL A 80 0.27 29.56 -9.90
N LEU A 81 0.57 29.36 -8.62
CA LEU A 81 -0.36 28.76 -7.65
C LEU A 81 -1.63 29.61 -7.47
N ARG A 82 -1.52 30.94 -7.50
CA ARG A 82 -2.68 31.87 -7.51
C ARG A 82 -3.57 31.80 -8.76
N LYS A 83 -3.13 31.16 -9.84
CA LYS A 83 -3.97 30.91 -11.04
C LYS A 83 -4.69 29.56 -10.97
N LEU A 84 -4.31 28.70 -10.02
CA LEU A 84 -5.00 27.45 -9.74
C LEU A 84 -6.15 27.64 -8.74
N ASP A 85 -6.02 28.58 -7.79
CA ASP A 85 -7.11 29.02 -6.89
C ASP A 85 -8.23 29.65 -7.75
N ARG A 86 -9.30 28.87 -8.00
CA ARG A 86 -10.44 29.28 -8.85
C ARG A 86 -11.55 29.86 -8.01
N ASN A 87 -11.61 29.50 -6.72
CA ASN A 87 -12.67 29.92 -5.82
C ASN A 87 -12.35 31.24 -5.09
N GLY A 88 -11.07 31.58 -4.94
CA GLY A 88 -10.55 32.83 -4.39
C GLY A 88 -10.40 32.86 -2.87
N ASP A 89 -10.47 31.73 -2.16
CA ASP A 89 -10.35 31.67 -0.70
C ASP A 89 -8.91 31.67 -0.16
N GLY A 90 -7.91 31.70 -1.06
CA GLY A 90 -6.49 31.76 -0.73
C GLY A 90 -5.87 30.40 -0.34
N LYS A 91 -6.57 29.30 -0.59
CA LYS A 91 -6.05 27.92 -0.47
C LYS A 91 -5.91 27.31 -1.87
N LEU A 92 -5.55 26.03 -1.92
CA LEU A 92 -5.63 25.19 -3.11
C LEU A 92 -6.22 23.84 -2.74
N THR A 93 -7.41 23.52 -3.26
CA THR A 93 -8.04 22.21 -3.07
C THR A 93 -7.70 21.24 -4.20
N GLU A 94 -8.00 19.96 -4.01
CA GLU A 94 -7.60 18.89 -4.93
C GLU A 94 -8.17 19.07 -6.35
N ASP A 95 -9.40 19.56 -6.46
CA ASP A 95 -10.07 19.89 -7.73
C ASP A 95 -9.48 21.12 -8.45
N GLU A 96 -8.69 21.94 -7.75
CA GLU A 96 -8.06 23.14 -8.28
C GLU A 96 -6.71 22.86 -8.95
N TYR A 97 -5.87 22.00 -8.36
CA TYR A 97 -4.63 21.53 -8.98
C TYR A 97 -4.79 20.22 -9.80
N LEU A 98 -5.95 19.55 -9.78
CA LEU A 98 -6.29 18.42 -10.65
C LEU A 98 -7.46 18.74 -11.61
N PRO A 99 -7.23 19.42 -12.76
CA PRO A 99 -8.27 19.64 -13.75
C PRO A 99 -8.62 18.36 -14.52
N PHE A 100 -9.81 17.79 -14.27
CA PHE A 100 -10.40 16.78 -15.16
C PHE A 100 -10.74 17.41 -16.53
N PRO A 101 -10.44 16.72 -17.65
CA PRO A 101 -10.65 17.28 -18.99
C PRO A 101 -12.14 17.34 -19.38
N PRO A 102 -12.60 18.40 -20.07
CA PRO A 102 -14.01 18.61 -20.36
C PRO A 102 -14.55 17.79 -21.53
N GLY A 103 -15.33 16.75 -21.21
CA GLY A 103 -16.53 16.38 -21.98
C GLY A 103 -16.42 15.32 -23.09
N ARG A 104 -17.44 14.47 -23.14
CA ARG A 104 -18.09 14.03 -24.39
C ARG A 104 -19.58 14.41 -24.31
N PRO A 105 -20.19 15.00 -25.36
CA PRO A 105 -21.56 15.51 -25.28
C PRO A 105 -22.61 14.47 -25.68
N GLY A 106 -23.84 14.59 -25.17
CA GLY A 106 -24.96 13.74 -25.60
C GLY A 106 -26.26 13.85 -24.79
N ALA A 107 -27.01 14.95 -24.97
CA ALA A 107 -28.37 15.21 -24.44
C ALA A 107 -28.48 15.29 -22.88
N PHE A 108 -29.46 16.01 -22.31
CA PHE A 108 -30.63 16.66 -22.89
C PHE A 108 -30.66 18.17 -22.60
N GLU A 109 -31.28 18.93 -23.49
CA GLU A 109 -31.77 20.28 -23.19
C GLU A 109 -33.13 20.16 -22.48
N GLU A 110 -33.31 20.83 -21.34
CA GLU A 110 -34.65 21.26 -20.91
C GLU A 110 -34.70 22.79 -20.90
N GLN A 111 -35.64 23.34 -21.68
CA GLN A 111 -35.81 24.77 -21.83
C GLN A 111 -36.66 25.29 -20.67
N GLU A 112 -36.16 26.30 -19.94
CA GLU A 112 -37.00 27.09 -19.04
C GLU A 112 -38.17 27.69 -19.83
N ASN A 113 -39.41 27.47 -19.39
CA ASN A 113 -40.58 28.08 -20.01
C ASN A 113 -41.51 28.69 -18.96
N GLN A 114 -41.42 30.02 -18.84
CA GLN A 114 -42.17 30.83 -17.89
C GLN A 114 -43.67 30.84 -18.23
N ARG A 115 -44.54 30.35 -17.33
CA ARG A 115 -45.98 30.68 -17.33
C ARG A 115 -46.50 30.81 -15.91
N GLY A 116 -47.27 31.87 -15.66
CA GLY A 116 -47.87 32.17 -14.36
C GLY A 116 -49.39 32.02 -14.31
N ASP A 117 -49.88 31.93 -13.08
CA ASP A 117 -51.19 32.33 -12.54
C ASP A 117 -52.54 31.82 -13.10
N ALA A 118 -53.37 31.45 -12.12
CA ALA A 118 -54.84 31.50 -12.05
C ALA A 118 -55.68 30.31 -12.61
N PRO A 119 -56.94 30.11 -12.13
CA PRO A 119 -57.19 29.60 -10.77
C PRO A 119 -58.35 28.57 -10.61
N ASP A 120 -58.46 28.01 -9.38
CA ASP A 120 -59.59 27.26 -8.79
C ASP A 120 -59.95 25.87 -9.39
N GLY A 121 -60.48 24.94 -8.56
CA GLY A 121 -60.71 23.57 -9.03
C GLY A 121 -61.17 22.43 -8.09
N ARG A 122 -61.70 22.68 -6.88
CA ARG A 122 -62.43 21.69 -6.02
C ARG A 122 -61.61 20.57 -5.32
N ARG A 123 -61.95 20.34 -4.04
CA ARG A 123 -61.51 19.19 -3.22
C ARG A 123 -62.09 17.84 -3.71
N ARG A 124 -61.30 16.76 -3.60
CA ARG A 124 -61.79 15.44 -3.14
C ARG A 124 -60.74 14.73 -2.28
N SER A 125 -61.21 13.92 -1.34
CA SER A 125 -60.40 13.19 -0.36
C SER A 125 -60.32 11.69 -0.67
N ALA A 126 -59.15 11.10 -0.48
CA ALA A 126 -58.96 9.65 -0.35
C ALA A 126 -57.78 9.38 0.59
N ARG A 127 -57.89 8.36 1.45
CA ARG A 127 -56.77 7.90 2.30
C ARG A 127 -55.88 6.96 1.50
N GLY A 128 -54.56 7.19 1.51
CA GLY A 128 -53.56 6.25 1.03
C GLY A 128 -52.41 6.19 2.02
N VAL A 129 -52.12 5.01 2.57
CA VAL A 129 -51.05 4.83 3.58
C VAL A 129 -49.72 4.62 2.86
N ARG A 130 -48.83 5.61 2.93
CA ARG A 130 -47.38 5.46 2.67
C ARG A 130 -46.58 6.32 3.64
N GLY A 131 -46.13 5.72 4.74
CA GLY A 131 -45.11 6.30 5.61
C GLY A 131 -43.75 5.73 5.22
N GLY A 132 -42.97 6.49 4.45
CA GLY A 132 -41.56 6.23 4.17
C GLY A 132 -40.83 7.58 4.11
N PRO A 133 -39.59 7.69 4.61
CA PRO A 133 -38.83 8.94 4.54
C PRO A 133 -38.53 9.31 3.07
N PRO A 134 -38.48 10.61 2.75
CA PRO A 134 -38.29 11.08 1.37
C PRO A 134 -36.85 10.94 0.88
N ASN A 135 -36.71 11.01 -0.45
CA ASN A 135 -35.50 10.99 -1.28
C ASN A 135 -34.17 11.23 -0.55
N ALA A 136 -33.29 10.22 -0.59
CA ALA A 136 -31.86 10.46 -0.56
C ALA A 136 -31.45 11.00 -1.93
N GLU A 137 -31.06 12.27 -2.00
CA GLU A 137 -30.62 12.95 -3.22
C GLU A 137 -29.18 13.47 -3.07
N ALA A 138 -28.51 13.58 -4.24
CA ALA A 138 -27.22 14.23 -4.46
C ALA A 138 -26.00 13.72 -3.66
N GLY A 139 -25.08 13.02 -4.34
CA GLY A 139 -23.66 13.02 -3.93
C GLY A 139 -22.88 11.70 -3.91
N ALA A 140 -23.06 10.78 -4.86
CA ALA A 140 -22.14 9.66 -5.02
C ALA A 140 -20.74 10.15 -5.44
N ARG A 141 -19.85 10.34 -4.45
CA ARG A 141 -18.42 10.69 -4.58
C ARG A 141 -17.67 10.27 -3.30
N PRO A 142 -16.47 9.66 -3.38
CA PRO A 142 -15.95 8.78 -4.41
C PRO A 142 -15.80 7.35 -3.82
N SER A 143 -16.83 6.49 -3.97
CA SER A 143 -16.85 5.21 -3.22
C SER A 143 -17.63 4.05 -3.86
N ASP A 144 -18.07 4.14 -5.12
CA ASP A 144 -19.00 3.16 -5.72
C ASP A 144 -18.45 1.71 -5.83
N PHE A 145 -17.14 1.52 -5.68
CA PHE A 145 -16.48 0.21 -5.59
C PHE A 145 -16.04 -0.18 -4.17
N GLU A 146 -16.01 0.77 -3.23
CA GLU A 146 -15.43 0.56 -1.89
C GLU A 146 -16.51 0.36 -0.84
N SER A 147 -16.47 -0.82 -0.23
CA SER A 147 -17.31 -1.21 0.91
C SER A 147 -16.43 -1.82 1.99
N SER A 148 -16.81 -1.64 3.26
CA SER A 148 -16.16 -2.35 4.38
C SER A 148 -16.34 -3.86 4.22
N PRO A 149 -15.37 -4.70 4.64
CA PRO A 149 -15.54 -6.15 4.57
C PRO A 149 -16.74 -6.60 5.41
N LEU A 150 -17.52 -7.54 4.87
CA LEU A 150 -18.63 -8.18 5.58
C LEU A 150 -18.13 -9.44 6.29
N ALA A 151 -18.59 -9.67 7.51
CA ALA A 151 -18.26 -10.87 8.26
C ALA A 151 -18.90 -12.13 7.65
N LYS A 152 -18.14 -13.24 7.66
CA LYS A 152 -18.65 -14.58 7.35
C LYS A 152 -19.36 -15.24 8.53
N ASP A 153 -18.96 -14.90 9.74
CA ASP A 153 -19.35 -15.54 11.00
C ASP A 153 -19.23 -14.56 12.19
N ASP A 154 -19.86 -14.87 13.32
CA ASP A 154 -19.89 -14.01 14.51
C ASP A 154 -18.49 -13.71 15.09
N ALA A 155 -17.53 -14.63 14.91
CA ALA A 155 -16.16 -14.43 15.36
C ALA A 155 -15.41 -13.45 14.44
N GLU A 156 -15.65 -13.49 13.13
CA GLU A 156 -15.19 -12.47 12.20
C GLU A 156 -15.81 -11.11 12.48
N GLN A 157 -17.14 -11.04 12.72
CA GLN A 157 -17.82 -9.78 13.03
C GLN A 157 -17.20 -9.12 14.26
N LYS A 158 -17.01 -9.88 15.34
CA LYS A 158 -16.36 -9.41 16.56
C LYS A 158 -14.94 -8.85 16.32
N ILE A 159 -14.18 -9.44 15.39
CA ILE A 159 -12.83 -8.95 15.06
C ILE A 159 -12.92 -7.67 14.21
N LEU A 160 -13.84 -7.61 13.24
CA LEU A 160 -14.08 -6.42 12.42
C LEU A 160 -14.59 -5.24 13.25
N ASP A 161 -15.46 -5.47 14.25
CA ASP A 161 -15.92 -4.46 15.20
C ASP A 161 -14.74 -3.84 15.98
N VAL A 162 -13.79 -4.67 16.43
CA VAL A 162 -12.59 -4.21 17.15
C VAL A 162 -11.63 -3.44 16.26
N LEU A 163 -11.50 -3.84 14.99
CA LEU A 163 -10.71 -3.09 13.99
C LEU A 163 -11.35 -1.73 13.69
N GLU A 164 -12.67 -1.68 13.50
CA GLU A 164 -13.40 -0.44 13.24
C GLU A 164 -13.40 0.51 14.45
N ASP A 165 -13.49 -0.01 15.69
CA ASP A 165 -13.23 0.75 16.92
C ASP A 165 -11.82 1.39 16.91
N MET A 166 -10.79 0.61 16.56
CA MET A 166 -9.40 1.06 16.54
C MET A 166 -9.12 2.08 15.43
N ASN A 167 -9.77 1.93 14.27
CA ASN A 167 -9.77 2.88 13.17
C ASN A 167 -10.41 4.22 13.57
N LYS A 168 -11.58 4.17 14.24
CA LYS A 168 -12.30 5.35 14.78
C LYS A 168 -11.57 6.05 15.92
N ALA A 169 -10.80 5.31 16.73
CA ALA A 169 -9.99 5.89 17.81
C ALA A 169 -8.89 6.86 17.31
N GLY A 170 -8.55 6.80 16.01
CA GLY A 170 -7.81 7.85 15.32
C GLY A 170 -6.33 7.54 15.07
N ARG A 171 -5.78 8.19 14.03
CA ARG A 171 -4.44 7.92 13.47
C ARG A 171 -3.24 8.28 14.37
N ASN A 172 -3.48 8.81 15.58
CA ASN A 172 -2.42 9.17 16.53
C ASN A 172 -1.59 7.98 17.03
N MET A 173 -2.06 6.74 16.81
CA MET A 173 -1.42 5.50 17.25
C MET A 173 -0.55 4.82 16.17
N MET A 174 -0.11 5.56 15.14
CA MET A 174 0.80 5.09 14.08
C MET A 174 0.41 3.71 13.51
N SER A 175 -0.86 3.52 13.20
CA SER A 175 -1.39 2.28 12.63
C SER A 175 -1.47 2.41 11.10
N VAL A 176 -1.27 1.30 10.38
CA VAL A 176 -1.46 1.24 8.91
C VAL A 176 -2.86 1.76 8.50
N PRO A 177 -3.02 2.30 7.27
CA PRO A 177 -4.34 2.58 6.71
C PRO A 177 -5.27 1.36 6.78
N HIS A 178 -6.58 1.61 6.85
CA HIS A 178 -7.58 0.53 6.93
C HIS A 178 -7.47 -0.44 5.74
N ASP A 179 -7.25 0.08 4.54
CA ASP A 179 -7.20 -0.73 3.32
C ASP A 179 -5.86 -1.42 3.08
N ASP A 180 -4.76 -0.89 3.65
CA ASP A 180 -3.49 -1.59 3.80
C ASP A 180 -3.65 -2.81 4.73
N GLY A 181 -4.45 -2.68 5.80
CA GLY A 181 -4.86 -3.79 6.66
C GLY A 181 -5.68 -4.85 5.91
N ARG A 182 -6.63 -4.43 5.07
CA ARG A 182 -7.40 -5.35 4.20
C ARG A 182 -6.48 -6.05 3.19
N PHE A 183 -5.52 -5.33 2.61
CA PHE A 183 -4.52 -5.90 1.70
C PHE A 183 -3.67 -6.96 2.40
N LEU A 184 -3.18 -6.69 3.63
CA LEU A 184 -2.44 -7.67 4.45
C LEU A 184 -3.27 -8.93 4.70
N ARG A 185 -4.55 -8.79 5.03
CA ARG A 185 -5.48 -9.94 5.17
C ARG A 185 -5.61 -10.73 3.87
N MET A 186 -5.93 -10.07 2.76
CA MET A 186 -6.12 -10.73 1.46
C MET A 186 -4.86 -11.47 0.99
N LEU A 187 -3.69 -10.87 1.21
CA LEU A 187 -2.40 -11.47 0.89
C LEU A 187 -2.11 -12.69 1.79
N ALA A 188 -2.38 -12.58 3.10
CA ALA A 188 -2.21 -13.69 4.03
C ALA A 188 -3.19 -14.86 3.75
N GLU A 189 -4.45 -14.59 3.42
CA GLU A 189 -5.39 -15.64 2.95
C GLU A 189 -4.94 -16.28 1.63
N SER A 190 -4.32 -15.51 0.73
CA SER A 190 -3.79 -16.02 -0.55
C SER A 190 -2.50 -16.85 -0.42
N VAL A 191 -1.69 -16.59 0.61
CA VAL A 191 -0.42 -17.31 0.88
C VAL A 191 -0.62 -18.52 1.80
N ALA A 192 -1.63 -18.49 2.67
CA ALA A 192 -1.87 -19.44 3.76
C ALA A 192 -0.61 -19.75 4.62
N PRO A 193 0.03 -18.72 5.21
CA PRO A 193 1.28 -18.89 5.97
C PRO A 193 1.08 -19.65 7.29
N GLU A 194 1.93 -20.63 7.57
CA GLU A 194 1.95 -21.31 8.88
C GLU A 194 2.63 -20.45 9.95
N ASN A 195 3.69 -19.70 9.58
CA ASN A 195 4.45 -18.83 10.47
C ASN A 195 4.62 -17.41 9.89
N VAL A 196 3.99 -16.43 10.54
CA VAL A 196 4.10 -15.00 10.21
C VAL A 196 4.96 -14.29 11.25
N VAL A 197 5.81 -13.37 10.79
CA VAL A 197 6.57 -12.45 11.65
C VAL A 197 6.18 -11.01 11.31
N GLU A 198 5.94 -10.19 12.32
CA GLU A 198 5.67 -8.75 12.20
C GLU A 198 6.69 -7.95 13.02
N ILE A 199 7.32 -6.96 12.40
CA ILE A 199 8.26 -6.04 13.08
C ILE A 199 7.58 -4.68 13.23
N GLY A 200 7.23 -4.30 14.47
CA GLY A 200 6.43 -3.12 14.79
C GLY A 200 4.96 -3.45 15.02
N THR A 201 4.57 -3.81 16.25
CA THR A 201 3.17 -4.12 16.59
C THR A 201 2.28 -2.88 16.75
N SER A 202 2.84 -1.78 17.30
CA SER A 202 2.09 -0.66 17.88
C SER A 202 0.94 -1.18 18.77
N GLN A 203 -0.27 -0.64 18.64
CA GLN A 203 -1.48 -1.09 19.33
C GLN A 203 -2.10 -2.40 18.78
N GLY A 204 -1.41 -3.11 17.88
CA GLY A 204 -1.82 -4.42 17.35
C GLY A 204 -2.77 -4.41 16.15
N TYR A 205 -2.88 -3.30 15.41
CA TYR A 205 -3.87 -3.16 14.34
C TYR A 205 -3.61 -4.08 13.13
N SER A 206 -2.40 -4.04 12.58
CA SER A 206 -1.95 -4.92 11.49
C SER A 206 -1.93 -6.40 11.90
N ALA A 207 -1.45 -6.70 13.12
CA ALA A 207 -1.53 -8.02 13.72
C ALA A 207 -2.94 -8.62 13.71
N ILE A 208 -3.98 -7.84 14.02
CA ILE A 208 -5.37 -8.33 14.02
C ILE A 208 -5.86 -8.60 12.59
N TRP A 209 -5.50 -7.77 11.61
CA TRP A 209 -5.76 -8.05 10.18
C TRP A 209 -5.07 -9.33 9.68
N LEU A 210 -3.83 -9.59 10.11
CA LEU A 210 -3.14 -10.85 9.83
C LEU A 210 -3.87 -12.03 10.51
N CYS A 211 -4.30 -11.87 11.75
CA CYS A 211 -5.04 -12.91 12.49
C CYS A 211 -6.40 -13.27 11.86
N LEU A 212 -7.08 -12.33 11.19
CA LEU A 212 -8.30 -12.61 10.42
C LEU A 212 -8.08 -13.66 9.33
N ALA A 213 -6.88 -13.71 8.73
CA ALA A 213 -6.47 -14.76 7.83
C ALA A 213 -6.07 -16.03 8.62
N LEU A 214 -5.14 -15.90 9.57
CA LEU A 214 -4.53 -17.05 10.27
C LEU A 214 -5.55 -17.98 10.95
N ARG A 215 -6.63 -17.44 11.52
CA ARG A 215 -7.71 -18.25 12.13
C ARG A 215 -8.35 -19.26 11.16
N THR A 216 -8.25 -19.02 9.86
CA THR A 216 -8.95 -19.80 8.81
C THR A 216 -8.22 -21.09 8.46
N PHE A 217 -6.90 -21.14 8.65
CA PHE A 217 -6.04 -22.29 8.31
C PHE A 217 -5.09 -22.73 9.44
N GLY A 218 -5.01 -21.99 10.55
CA GLY A 218 -4.32 -22.41 11.78
C GLY A 218 -2.85 -21.97 11.93
N GLY A 219 -2.43 -20.92 11.23
CA GLY A 219 -1.08 -20.35 11.37
C GLY A 219 -0.88 -19.49 12.63
N LYS A 220 0.38 -19.14 12.93
CA LYS A 220 0.78 -18.32 14.09
C LYS A 220 1.43 -17.00 13.68
N LEU A 221 1.28 -15.97 14.51
CA LEU A 221 1.94 -14.68 14.39
C LEU A 221 2.94 -14.49 15.54
N THR A 222 4.18 -14.11 15.23
CA THR A 222 5.13 -13.53 16.19
C THR A 222 5.30 -12.06 15.87
N THR A 223 5.08 -11.16 16.84
CA THR A 223 5.17 -9.71 16.64
C THR A 223 6.03 -9.05 17.70
N PHE A 224 6.74 -7.97 17.33
CA PHE A 224 7.73 -7.29 18.17
C PHE A 224 7.36 -5.81 18.39
N GLU A 225 7.35 -5.38 19.65
CA GLU A 225 7.13 -3.99 20.07
C GLU A 225 8.12 -3.60 21.17
N VAL A 226 8.66 -2.38 21.08
CA VAL A 226 9.65 -1.84 22.02
C VAL A 226 9.01 -0.98 23.11
N ASP A 227 7.84 -0.38 22.83
CA ASP A 227 7.07 0.43 23.77
C ASP A 227 6.14 -0.45 24.63
N ALA A 228 6.44 -0.56 25.93
CA ALA A 228 5.69 -1.40 26.86
C ALA A 228 4.22 -0.98 27.04
N GLU A 229 3.86 0.30 26.85
CA GLU A 229 2.47 0.75 26.94
C GLU A 229 1.68 0.33 25.69
N ARG A 230 2.29 0.42 24.50
CA ARG A 230 1.74 -0.12 23.25
C ARG A 230 1.63 -1.63 23.29
N ALA A 231 2.67 -2.34 23.77
CA ALA A 231 2.64 -3.79 23.96
C ALA A 231 1.48 -4.21 24.89
N ALA A 232 1.29 -3.50 26.02
CA ALA A 232 0.17 -3.73 26.93
C ALA A 232 -1.21 -3.39 26.31
N LEU A 233 -1.29 -2.41 25.41
CA LEU A 233 -2.50 -2.07 24.66
C LEU A 233 -2.80 -3.11 23.57
N ALA A 234 -1.80 -3.56 22.81
CA ALA A 234 -1.92 -4.63 21.82
C ALA A 234 -2.42 -5.93 22.45
N ARG A 235 -1.86 -6.36 23.59
CA ARG A 235 -2.36 -7.52 24.35
C ARG A 235 -3.85 -7.37 24.73
N LYS A 236 -4.30 -6.18 25.13
CA LYS A 236 -5.74 -5.89 25.40
C LYS A 236 -6.58 -5.97 24.12
N ASN A 237 -6.07 -5.48 22.99
CA ASN A 237 -6.78 -5.50 21.70
C ASN A 237 -6.89 -6.91 21.11
N PHE A 238 -5.83 -7.73 21.19
CA PHE A 238 -5.87 -9.15 20.81
C PHE A 238 -6.90 -9.92 21.63
N LYS A 239 -7.01 -9.63 22.93
CA LYS A 239 -8.03 -10.21 23.81
C LYS A 239 -9.45 -9.72 23.48
N ARG A 240 -9.63 -8.42 23.18
CA ARG A 240 -10.90 -7.86 22.66
C ARG A 240 -11.35 -8.59 21.41
N ALA A 241 -10.49 -8.67 20.40
CA ALA A 241 -10.76 -9.41 19.16
C ALA A 241 -11.00 -10.91 19.41
N GLY A 242 -10.27 -11.52 20.36
CA GLY A 242 -10.30 -12.95 20.63
C GLY A 242 -9.25 -13.75 19.86
N VAL A 243 -8.19 -13.08 19.40
CA VAL A 243 -7.08 -13.68 18.63
C VAL A 243 -5.84 -13.93 19.49
N GLU A 244 -5.93 -13.75 20.83
CA GLU A 244 -4.78 -13.86 21.75
C GLU A 244 -4.06 -15.23 21.73
N SER A 245 -4.72 -16.30 21.27
CA SER A 245 -4.11 -17.62 21.09
C SER A 245 -3.28 -17.78 19.81
N LEU A 246 -3.38 -16.86 18.85
CA LEU A 246 -2.64 -16.87 17.58
C LEU A 246 -1.36 -16.02 17.64
N VAL A 247 -1.22 -15.15 18.64
CA VAL A 247 -0.19 -14.08 18.67
C VAL A 247 0.79 -14.25 19.83
N THR A 248 2.07 -14.37 19.49
CA THR A 248 3.19 -14.21 20.41
C THR A 248 3.74 -12.78 20.29
N LEU A 249 3.31 -11.86 21.17
CA LEU A 249 3.92 -10.53 21.27
C LEU A 249 5.15 -10.59 22.17
N ILE A 250 6.31 -10.33 21.56
CA ILE A 250 7.62 -10.17 22.20
C ILE A 250 7.84 -8.67 22.44
N GLU A 251 8.29 -8.35 23.66
CA GLU A 251 8.46 -6.99 24.16
C GLU A 251 9.95 -6.71 24.30
N GLY A 252 10.47 -5.72 23.57
CA GLY A 252 11.90 -5.42 23.49
C GLY A 252 12.33 -4.88 22.12
N ASP A 253 13.62 -4.60 21.95
CA ASP A 253 14.18 -4.16 20.67
C ASP A 253 14.17 -5.30 19.65
N ALA A 254 13.45 -5.10 18.54
CA ALA A 254 13.37 -6.07 17.46
C ALA A 254 14.75 -6.39 16.86
N HIS A 255 15.70 -5.45 16.82
CA HIS A 255 17.05 -5.69 16.31
C HIS A 255 17.82 -6.74 17.13
N GLU A 256 17.56 -6.86 18.42
CA GLU A 256 18.15 -7.87 19.29
C GLU A 256 17.30 -9.15 19.31
N GLU A 257 15.99 -9.01 19.52
CA GLU A 257 15.08 -10.13 19.77
C GLU A 257 14.90 -11.05 18.56
N ILE A 258 14.87 -10.53 17.32
CA ILE A 258 14.72 -11.38 16.12
C ILE A 258 15.88 -12.37 15.93
N GLY A 259 17.07 -12.08 16.50
CA GLY A 259 18.21 -13.01 16.50
C GLY A 259 17.91 -14.34 17.20
N LYS A 260 16.85 -14.40 18.01
CA LYS A 260 16.38 -15.61 18.71
C LYS A 260 15.52 -16.51 17.84
N LEU A 261 14.89 -15.99 16.77
CA LEU A 261 14.05 -16.77 15.85
C LEU A 261 14.84 -17.87 15.12
N LYS A 262 14.21 -19.04 14.92
CA LYS A 262 14.82 -20.22 14.26
C LYS A 262 13.90 -20.90 13.24
N ASP A 263 12.59 -20.83 13.47
CA ASP A 263 11.57 -21.37 12.56
C ASP A 263 11.63 -20.68 11.18
N PRO A 264 11.35 -21.40 10.08
CA PRO A 264 11.14 -20.77 8.78
C PRO A 264 9.99 -19.77 8.80
N ILE A 265 10.11 -18.68 8.03
CA ILE A 265 9.07 -17.65 7.93
C ILE A 265 8.38 -17.77 6.56
N ASP A 266 7.05 -17.74 6.54
CA ASP A 266 6.25 -17.73 5.30
C ASP A 266 5.99 -16.32 4.79
N LEU A 267 5.66 -15.42 5.74
CA LEU A 267 5.30 -14.03 5.52
C LEU A 267 5.97 -13.17 6.60
N LEU A 268 6.73 -12.16 6.17
CA LEU A 268 7.34 -11.16 7.03
C LEU A 268 6.69 -9.80 6.76
N PHE A 269 6.05 -9.20 7.76
CA PHE A 269 5.60 -7.81 7.71
C PHE A 269 6.58 -6.90 8.46
N ILE A 270 6.88 -5.72 7.91
CA ILE A 270 7.81 -4.74 8.49
C ILE A 270 7.16 -3.34 8.46
N ASP A 271 6.92 -2.78 9.65
CA ASP A 271 6.45 -1.40 9.84
C ASP A 271 7.02 -0.74 11.11
N ALA A 272 8.31 -0.94 11.36
CA ALA A 272 9.04 -0.31 12.47
C ALA A 272 9.79 0.97 12.03
N ASP A 273 10.92 1.28 12.67
CA ASP A 273 11.86 2.30 12.23
C ASP A 273 12.40 2.00 10.82
N LYS A 274 12.64 3.03 10.00
CA LYS A 274 12.89 2.82 8.56
C LYS A 274 14.39 2.60 8.29
N GLU A 275 15.24 3.19 9.11
CA GLU A 275 16.69 3.00 9.14
C GLU A 275 17.11 1.55 9.47
N GLY A 276 16.26 0.81 10.19
CA GLY A 276 16.47 -0.59 10.55
C GLY A 276 16.06 -1.61 9.49
N TYR A 277 15.26 -1.22 8.47
CA TYR A 277 14.70 -2.15 7.47
C TYR A 277 15.76 -3.04 6.80
N ARG A 278 16.97 -2.52 6.54
CA ARG A 278 18.06 -3.31 5.97
C ARG A 278 18.62 -4.35 6.94
N ASP A 279 18.71 -4.05 8.24
CA ASP A 279 19.16 -5.00 9.26
C ASP A 279 18.11 -6.10 9.49
N TYR A 280 16.83 -5.73 9.58
CA TYR A 280 15.71 -6.67 9.60
C TYR A 280 15.74 -7.63 8.39
N LEU A 281 15.97 -7.10 7.18
CA LEU A 281 16.15 -7.90 5.97
C LEU A 281 17.35 -8.86 6.07
N GLU A 282 18.52 -8.37 6.46
CA GLU A 282 19.75 -9.18 6.48
C GLU A 282 19.70 -10.29 7.54
N LYS A 283 19.00 -10.07 8.67
CA LYS A 283 18.77 -11.08 9.72
C LYS A 283 17.66 -12.08 9.38
N LEU A 284 16.57 -11.66 8.73
CA LEU A 284 15.37 -12.49 8.53
C LEU A 284 15.27 -13.15 7.15
N LEU A 285 15.89 -12.60 6.10
CA LEU A 285 15.91 -13.21 4.76
C LEU A 285 16.50 -14.64 4.73
N PRO A 286 17.44 -15.05 5.60
CA PRO A 286 17.84 -16.45 5.72
C PRO A 286 16.70 -17.38 6.18
N LEU A 287 15.85 -16.93 7.11
CA LEU A 287 14.74 -17.70 7.69
C LEU A 287 13.49 -17.73 6.79
N LEU A 288 13.25 -16.67 6.02
CA LEU A 288 12.16 -16.63 5.03
C LEU A 288 12.28 -17.81 4.05
N ARG A 289 11.23 -18.62 3.88
CA ARG A 289 11.31 -19.79 2.99
C ARG A 289 11.33 -19.41 1.49
N PRO A 290 11.82 -20.29 0.60
CA PRO A 290 11.59 -20.13 -0.83
C PRO A 290 10.08 -20.05 -1.15
N GLY A 291 9.69 -19.11 -2.00
CA GLY A 291 8.30 -18.75 -2.25
C GLY A 291 7.60 -18.02 -1.10
N GLY A 292 8.33 -17.54 -0.08
CA GLY A 292 7.82 -16.69 0.99
C GLY A 292 7.87 -15.20 0.64
N LEU A 293 7.09 -14.38 1.34
CA LEU A 293 6.95 -12.95 1.08
C LEU A 293 7.52 -12.07 2.20
N ILE A 294 8.09 -10.93 1.82
CA ILE A 294 8.26 -9.76 2.68
C ILE A 294 7.28 -8.68 2.23
N VAL A 295 6.63 -8.03 3.17
CA VAL A 295 5.74 -6.89 2.97
C VAL A 295 6.26 -5.77 3.87
N ALA A 296 6.71 -4.67 3.28
CA ALA A 296 7.19 -3.51 4.02
C ALA A 296 6.25 -2.32 3.77
N HIS A 297 5.84 -1.64 4.84
CA HIS A 297 5.00 -0.43 4.78
C HIS A 297 5.87 0.85 4.82
N ASN A 298 5.27 2.01 4.51
CA ASN A 298 5.94 3.30 4.24
C ASN A 298 6.98 3.24 3.10
N MET A 299 6.70 2.50 2.04
CA MET A 299 7.60 2.32 0.90
C MET A 299 7.39 3.36 -0.22
N ASN A 300 7.12 4.62 0.17
CA ASN A 300 7.11 5.78 -0.72
C ASN A 300 8.51 6.44 -0.84
N LEU A 301 8.65 7.40 -1.75
CA LEU A 301 9.93 8.08 -2.04
C LEU A 301 10.46 8.94 -0.88
N GLN A 302 9.62 9.26 0.09
CA GLN A 302 9.93 10.16 1.22
C GLN A 302 10.40 9.41 2.46
N GLN A 303 9.98 8.15 2.64
CA GLN A 303 10.17 7.38 3.88
C GLN A 303 11.00 6.09 3.71
N ALA A 304 11.11 5.54 2.49
CA ALA A 304 11.79 4.27 2.26
C ALA A 304 13.32 4.40 2.39
N ASP A 305 13.98 3.57 3.21
CA ASP A 305 15.44 3.52 3.27
C ASP A 305 16.03 3.07 1.91
N PRO A 306 16.81 3.92 1.20
CA PRO A 306 17.39 3.58 -0.08
C PRO A 306 18.36 2.39 -0.02
N ARG A 307 18.92 2.08 1.16
CA ARG A 307 19.79 0.90 1.38
C ARG A 307 18.97 -0.39 1.39
N TYR A 308 17.79 -0.39 2.03
CA TYR A 308 16.82 -1.49 1.97
C TYR A 308 16.23 -1.65 0.56
N VAL A 309 15.76 -0.55 -0.06
CA VAL A 309 15.25 -0.56 -1.44
C VAL A 309 16.28 -1.17 -2.41
N LYS A 310 17.55 -0.75 -2.32
CA LYS A 310 18.63 -1.32 -3.13
C LYS A 310 18.85 -2.81 -2.85
N ALA A 311 18.78 -3.26 -1.60
CA ALA A 311 18.95 -4.66 -1.26
C ALA A 311 17.84 -5.57 -1.83
N ILE A 312 16.57 -5.14 -1.79
CA ILE A 312 15.43 -5.91 -2.32
C ILE A 312 15.29 -5.84 -3.85
N THR A 313 15.81 -4.80 -4.50
CA THR A 313 15.74 -4.63 -5.97
C THR A 313 16.96 -5.15 -6.73
N THR A 314 18.15 -5.24 -6.11
CA THR A 314 19.38 -5.71 -6.79
C THR A 314 19.75 -7.17 -6.51
N ASN A 315 19.05 -7.84 -5.60
CA ASN A 315 19.29 -9.26 -5.29
C ASN A 315 18.57 -10.18 -6.30
N PRO A 316 19.28 -10.98 -7.13
CA PRO A 316 18.66 -11.80 -8.16
C PRO A 316 17.77 -12.94 -7.63
N LYS A 317 17.85 -13.26 -6.33
CA LYS A 317 16.96 -14.24 -5.66
C LYS A 317 15.63 -13.64 -5.20
N LEU A 318 15.48 -12.31 -5.29
CA LEU A 318 14.26 -11.58 -4.93
C LEU A 318 13.54 -11.08 -6.19
N GLU A 319 12.28 -10.71 -6.01
CA GLU A 319 11.46 -10.04 -7.01
C GLU A 319 10.51 -9.09 -6.26
N THR A 320 10.51 -7.81 -6.63
CA THR A 320 9.96 -6.73 -5.80
C THR A 320 9.05 -5.82 -6.61
N LEU A 321 7.86 -5.53 -6.07
CA LEU A 321 6.91 -4.56 -6.60
C LEU A 321 6.53 -3.55 -5.52
N PHE A 322 6.36 -2.29 -5.91
CA PHE A 322 5.94 -1.19 -5.03
C PHE A 322 4.50 -0.81 -5.33
N ILE A 323 3.58 -1.28 -4.49
CA ILE A 323 2.13 -1.13 -4.63
C ILE A 323 1.72 0.11 -3.85
N HIS A 324 1.19 1.11 -4.54
CA HIS A 324 0.78 2.37 -3.94
C HIS A 324 -0.70 2.32 -3.56
N VAL A 325 -1.00 1.54 -2.50
CA VAL A 325 -2.25 1.70 -1.75
C VAL A 325 -2.08 2.94 -0.88
N GLY A 326 -2.91 3.96 -1.11
CA GLY A 326 -2.82 5.25 -0.42
C GLY A 326 -1.45 5.96 -0.56
N GLN A 327 -1.15 6.80 0.43
CA GLN A 327 0.05 7.67 0.46
C GLN A 327 1.30 6.98 1.05
N SER A 328 1.13 5.92 1.85
CA SER A 328 2.25 5.22 2.52
C SER A 328 3.09 4.40 1.55
N GLY A 329 2.44 3.67 0.64
CA GLY A 329 3.08 2.70 -0.25
C GLY A 329 3.53 1.42 0.46
N ILE A 330 3.38 0.30 -0.23
CA ILE A 330 3.75 -1.05 0.24
C ILE A 330 4.76 -1.67 -0.72
N GLY A 331 5.92 -2.09 -0.20
CA GLY A 331 6.91 -2.88 -0.92
C GLY A 331 6.65 -4.37 -0.71
N MET A 332 6.19 -5.07 -1.74
CA MET A 332 5.97 -6.52 -1.71
C MET A 332 7.14 -7.23 -2.41
N THR A 333 7.86 -8.08 -1.67
CA THR A 333 9.06 -8.80 -2.13
C THR A 333 8.88 -10.30 -2.03
N LEU A 334 8.95 -11.01 -3.14
CA LEU A 334 8.96 -12.47 -3.21
C LEU A 334 10.39 -13.00 -3.12
N LYS A 335 10.66 -13.94 -2.20
CA LYS A 335 11.85 -14.78 -2.27
C LYS A 335 11.59 -15.91 -3.26
N LYS A 336 12.30 -15.93 -4.39
CA LYS A 336 12.07 -16.92 -5.45
C LYS A 336 12.45 -18.34 -5.01
N ARG A 337 11.90 -19.32 -5.73
CA ARG A 337 12.14 -20.76 -5.51
C ARG A 337 13.48 -21.20 -6.09
#